data_AF-A0AAN8IMU5-F1
#
_entry.id   AF-A0AAN8IMU5-F1
#
_cell.length_a   1.000
_cell.length_b   1.000
_cell.length_c   1.000
_cell.angle_alpha   90.00
_cell.angle_beta   90.00
_cell.angle_gamma   90.00
#
_symmetry.space_group_name_H-M   'P 1'
#
loop_
_entity.id
_entity.type
_entity.pdbx_description
1 polymer ?
#
loop_
_entity_poly.entity_id
_entity_poly.type
_entity_poly.pdbx_seq_one_letter_code
_entity_poly.pdbx_strand_id
1 'polypeptide(L)'
;ESTAAFIKHYKWKKVSLVSNLGAAAFEKLTAFEPVLKRYDIAVTKKILFEESVTVQDILNGGQLDEIRSNSRVVVVMFSSTRDLTTVFREATVKYGMSESEFVFIFPWIQEGANGASLFIDDTNGFDDRMLTPFVERLKTIDLREEDISLANIYGYISLFDSLKLFALAGRRVLNRTGQFSALRDGKLMWDSMRRISIPGMMSNAGVASGTVMLDDLAERIPFYSAFFVKAFANMAPSMVANCDGLKTGTGCFEINVTEVLKSFWPAIDGILPIDEPLCGFRGGKCDYTLIIVAASAVICFLLTLFGAYALRRYCETKTLNRMPWRIFRDDMQIVDEEQVKSMLSLGSQRTKLSNTNMTALQHHAIIGVNTHATYHMYEQRRPIKFNRADLTLLTRMKQAVHDNLNPFLGIAFNEKSELLLLWKFCTRGTLQVTELKISLTSNSHSPKVEQIKNS
;
A
#
# COMPACT_ATOMS: atom_id res chain seq x y z
N GLU A 1 28.45 20.27 -9.92
CA GLU A 1 29.17 19.00 -10.13
C GLU A 1 29.22 18.18 -8.84
N SER A 2 29.75 18.72 -7.73
CA SER A 2 29.88 18.02 -6.44
C SER A 2 28.58 17.41 -5.90
N THR A 3 27.51 18.19 -5.85
CA THR A 3 26.20 17.68 -5.41
C THR A 3 25.67 16.55 -6.29
N ALA A 4 25.88 16.63 -7.61
CA ALA A 4 25.46 15.56 -8.53
C ALA A 4 26.29 14.28 -8.31
N ALA A 5 27.60 14.41 -8.11
CA ALA A 5 28.47 13.29 -7.77
C ALA A 5 28.08 12.63 -6.43
N PHE A 6 27.72 13.43 -5.43
CA PHE A 6 27.21 12.94 -4.16
C PHE A 6 25.90 12.15 -4.32
N ILE A 7 24.93 12.70 -5.05
CA ILE A 7 23.65 12.03 -5.34
C ILE A 7 23.89 10.70 -6.09
N LYS A 8 24.80 10.69 -7.07
CA LYS A 8 25.21 9.50 -7.83
C LYS A 8 25.85 8.44 -6.93
N HIS A 9 26.71 8.83 -5.98
CA HIS A 9 27.36 7.92 -5.03
C HIS A 9 26.34 7.13 -4.19
N TYR A 10 25.28 7.81 -3.72
CA TYR A 10 24.17 7.17 -3.00
C TYR A 10 23.10 6.52 -3.90
N LYS A 11 23.33 6.47 -5.22
CA LYS A 11 22.44 5.87 -6.23
C LYS A 11 21.03 6.48 -6.27
N TRP A 12 20.88 7.71 -5.82
CA TRP A 12 19.62 8.43 -5.94
C TRP A 12 19.41 8.91 -7.36
N LYS A 13 18.22 8.69 -7.91
CA LYS A 13 17.86 9.05 -9.29
C LYS A 13 16.82 10.15 -9.38
N LYS A 14 16.06 10.38 -8.31
CA LYS A 14 14.96 11.36 -8.28
C LYS A 14 15.19 12.39 -7.18
N VAL A 15 15.21 13.66 -7.58
CA VAL A 15 15.37 14.79 -6.63
C VAL A 15 14.37 15.90 -6.93
N SER A 16 13.98 16.65 -5.91
CA SER A 16 13.28 17.93 -6.10
C SER A 16 14.24 19.10 -5.88
N LEU A 17 13.98 20.20 -6.58
CA LEU A 17 14.71 21.44 -6.42
C LEU A 17 13.83 22.46 -5.71
N VAL A 18 14.33 23.03 -4.63
CA VAL A 18 13.67 24.11 -3.88
C VAL A 18 14.53 25.36 -3.98
N SER A 19 13.91 26.47 -4.35
CA SER A 19 14.58 27.76 -4.46
C SER A 19 13.60 28.91 -4.20
N ASN A 20 14.06 30.14 -4.25
CA ASN A 20 13.21 31.33 -4.18
C ASN A 20 12.94 31.91 -5.57
N LEU A 21 11.97 32.82 -5.64
CA LEU A 21 11.75 33.65 -6.81
C LEU A 21 12.80 34.77 -6.85
N GLY A 22 13.45 34.91 -8.01
CA GLY A 22 14.46 35.95 -8.23
C GLY A 22 15.39 35.59 -9.39
N ALA A 23 16.02 36.62 -9.98
CA ALA A 23 16.94 36.42 -11.10
C ALA A 23 18.16 35.58 -10.68
N ALA A 24 18.75 35.85 -9.52
CA ALA A 24 19.90 35.11 -9.00
C ALA A 24 19.57 33.63 -8.70
N ALA A 25 18.37 33.35 -8.20
CA ALA A 25 17.89 31.99 -7.97
C ALA A 25 17.66 31.23 -9.28
N PHE A 26 17.07 31.91 -10.27
CA PHE A 26 16.85 31.37 -11.60
C PHE A 26 18.16 30.99 -12.31
N GLU A 27 19.16 31.86 -12.27
CA GLU A 27 20.49 31.58 -12.85
C GLU A 27 21.12 30.33 -12.23
N LYS A 28 21.05 30.20 -10.90
CA LYS A 28 21.56 29.02 -10.18
C LYS A 28 20.85 27.74 -10.61
N LEU A 29 19.51 27.74 -10.68
CA LEU A 29 18.73 26.59 -11.13
C LEU A 29 19.07 26.19 -12.56
N THR A 30 19.19 27.18 -13.45
CA THR A 30 19.49 26.98 -14.88
C THR A 30 20.89 26.40 -15.09
N ALA A 31 21.85 26.74 -14.22
CA ALA A 31 23.18 26.14 -14.23
C ALA A 31 23.20 24.72 -13.62
N PHE A 32 22.32 24.43 -12.65
CA PHE A 32 22.32 23.17 -11.90
C PHE A 32 21.66 22.01 -12.66
N GLU A 33 20.57 22.28 -13.39
CA GLU A 33 19.80 21.24 -14.08
C GLU A 33 20.57 20.47 -15.17
N PRO A 34 21.35 21.13 -16.06
CA PRO A 34 22.14 20.42 -17.05
C PRO A 34 23.19 19.49 -16.41
N VAL A 35 23.69 19.85 -15.23
CA VAL A 35 24.63 19.01 -14.47
C VAL A 35 23.91 17.76 -13.98
N LEU A 36 22.74 17.89 -13.32
CA LEU A 36 21.98 16.72 -12.85
C LEU A 36 21.61 15.77 -13.99
N LYS A 37 21.17 16.32 -15.12
CA LYS A 37 20.81 15.54 -16.31
C LYS A 37 22.01 14.75 -16.87
N ARG A 38 23.22 15.31 -16.84
CA ARG A 38 24.45 14.61 -17.25
C ARG A 38 24.77 13.40 -16.36
N TYR A 39 24.32 13.40 -15.10
CA TYR A 39 24.51 12.33 -14.14
C TYR A 39 23.34 11.33 -14.08
N ASP A 40 22.41 11.39 -15.05
CA ASP A 40 21.18 10.55 -15.07
C ASP A 40 20.28 10.76 -13.83
N ILE A 41 20.29 11.97 -13.28
CA ILE A 41 19.44 12.36 -12.15
C ILE A 41 18.24 13.15 -12.68
N ALA A 42 17.03 12.64 -12.43
CA ALA A 42 15.78 13.27 -12.83
C ALA A 42 15.29 14.26 -11.76
N VAL A 43 15.03 15.50 -12.19
CA VAL A 43 14.35 16.50 -11.37
C VAL A 43 12.85 16.24 -11.44
N THR A 44 12.23 15.82 -10.32
CA THR A 44 10.81 15.47 -10.28
C THR A 44 9.91 16.71 -10.19
N LYS A 45 10.32 17.69 -9.38
CA LYS A 45 9.60 18.95 -9.22
C LYS A 45 10.55 20.09 -8.87
N LYS A 46 10.20 21.30 -9.31
CA LYS A 46 10.82 22.56 -8.90
C LYS A 46 9.79 23.34 -8.10
N ILE A 47 10.15 23.75 -6.89
CA ILE A 47 9.28 24.47 -5.97
C ILE A 47 9.95 25.78 -5.63
N LEU A 48 9.22 26.87 -5.90
CA LEU A 48 9.72 28.22 -5.74
C LEU A 48 8.92 28.92 -4.63
N PHE A 49 9.65 29.59 -3.75
CA PHE A 49 9.10 30.37 -2.65
C PHE A 49 9.32 31.87 -2.88
N GLU A 50 8.38 32.70 -2.44
CA GLU A 50 8.60 34.14 -2.37
C GLU A 50 9.61 34.46 -1.26
N GLU A 51 10.41 35.51 -1.42
CA GLU A 51 11.44 35.88 -0.43
C GLU A 51 10.85 36.34 0.91
N SER A 52 9.63 36.89 0.90
CA SER A 52 8.91 37.37 2.09
C SER A 52 7.98 36.33 2.73
N VAL A 53 8.03 35.07 2.30
CA VAL A 53 7.12 34.03 2.79
C VAL A 53 7.37 33.72 4.27
N THR A 54 6.30 33.51 5.04
CA THR A 54 6.40 33.12 6.45
C THR A 54 6.23 31.61 6.62
N VAL A 55 6.56 31.10 7.81
CA VAL A 55 6.37 29.67 8.17
C VAL A 55 4.91 29.24 7.97
N GLN A 56 3.95 30.08 8.32
CA GLN A 56 2.53 29.76 8.18
C GLN A 56 2.08 29.71 6.71
N ASP A 57 2.64 30.59 5.89
CA ASP A 57 2.34 30.60 4.45
C ASP A 57 2.86 29.32 3.78
N ILE A 58 4.06 28.85 4.15
CA ILE A 58 4.61 27.58 3.66
C ILE A 58 3.74 26.39 4.09
N LEU A 59 3.29 26.37 5.34
CA LEU A 59 2.43 25.30 5.87
C LEU A 59 1.07 25.25 5.16
N ASN A 60 0.50 26.41 4.83
CA ASN A 60 -0.82 26.51 4.19
C ASN A 60 -0.74 26.46 2.65
N GLY A 61 0.43 26.70 2.06
CA GLY A 61 0.63 26.84 0.62
C GLY A 61 0.64 25.53 -0.19
N GLY A 62 0.54 24.36 0.46
CA GLY A 62 0.53 23.04 -0.19
C GLY A 62 1.85 22.64 -0.86
N GLN A 63 2.86 23.50 -0.85
CA GLN A 63 4.18 23.24 -1.45
C GLN A 63 4.90 22.08 -0.74
N LEU A 64 4.72 21.94 0.59
CA LEU A 64 5.28 20.81 1.35
C LEU A 64 4.63 19.47 0.98
N ASP A 65 3.31 19.46 0.70
CA ASP A 65 2.62 18.27 0.18
C ASP A 65 3.19 17.86 -1.18
N GLU A 66 3.53 18.85 -2.02
CA GLU A 66 4.15 18.61 -3.31
C GLU A 66 5.56 18.01 -3.18
N ILE A 67 6.38 18.47 -2.22
CA ILE A 67 7.68 17.83 -1.92
C ILE A 67 7.46 16.38 -1.49
N ARG A 68 6.55 16.17 -0.54
CA ARG A 68 6.26 14.86 0.06
C ARG A 68 5.73 13.84 -0.95
N SER A 69 4.98 14.28 -1.95
CA SER A 69 4.41 13.40 -2.97
C SER A 69 5.35 13.09 -4.14
N ASN A 70 6.43 13.87 -4.33
CA ASN A 70 7.29 13.75 -5.52
C ASN A 70 8.76 13.40 -5.23
N SER A 71 9.24 13.54 -3.99
CA SER A 71 10.65 13.31 -3.67
C SER A 71 10.88 12.97 -2.19
N ARG A 72 12.01 12.32 -1.89
CA ARG A 72 12.58 12.20 -0.53
C ARG A 72 13.90 12.94 -0.39
N VAL A 73 14.64 13.08 -1.50
CA VAL A 73 15.86 13.88 -1.59
C VAL A 73 15.50 15.25 -2.18
N VAL A 74 15.78 16.30 -1.42
CA VAL A 74 15.41 17.69 -1.74
C VAL A 74 16.67 18.54 -1.76
N VAL A 75 16.96 19.17 -2.88
CA VAL A 75 18.10 20.10 -3.00
C VAL A 75 17.59 21.53 -2.80
N VAL A 76 18.10 22.20 -1.77
CA VAL A 76 17.61 23.53 -1.33
C VAL A 76 18.64 24.61 -1.68
N MET A 77 18.24 25.56 -2.50
CA MET A 77 19.09 26.58 -3.12
C MET A 77 18.44 27.96 -3.00
N PHE A 78 18.38 28.52 -1.80
CA PHE A 78 17.91 29.89 -1.61
C PHE A 78 19.01 30.91 -1.91
N SER A 79 18.65 32.05 -2.51
CA SER A 79 19.58 33.14 -2.79
C SER A 79 19.84 33.96 -1.53
N SER A 80 20.78 33.51 -0.70
CA SER A 80 21.49 34.29 0.34
C SER A 80 20.66 35.07 1.38
N THR A 81 19.34 34.94 1.42
CA THR A 81 18.51 35.52 2.49
C THR A 81 18.43 34.52 3.63
N ARG A 82 19.22 34.78 4.68
CA ARG A 82 19.31 34.02 5.94
C ARG A 82 17.94 33.60 6.50
N ASP A 83 16.94 34.43 6.28
CA ASP A 83 15.60 34.25 6.83
C ASP A 83 14.83 33.12 6.12
N LEU A 84 15.05 32.90 4.83
CA LEU A 84 14.25 31.92 4.08
C LEU A 84 14.65 30.48 4.39
N THR A 85 15.95 30.22 4.55
CA THR A 85 16.45 28.88 4.91
C THR A 85 15.95 28.46 6.29
N THR A 86 15.97 29.37 7.28
CA THR A 86 15.46 29.10 8.63
C THR A 86 13.95 28.90 8.63
N VAL A 87 13.20 29.77 7.95
CA VAL A 87 11.74 29.66 7.79
C VAL A 87 11.34 28.35 7.13
N PHE A 88 12.01 27.95 6.05
CA PHE A 88 11.75 26.68 5.38
C PHE A 88 12.04 25.48 6.29
N ARG A 89 13.18 25.48 7.01
CA ARG A 89 13.52 24.40 7.94
C ARG A 89 12.49 24.30 9.07
N GLU A 90 12.11 25.41 9.68
CA GLU A 90 11.09 25.43 10.73
C GLU A 90 9.74 24.89 10.21
N ALA A 91 9.34 25.28 9.00
CA ALA A 91 8.13 24.79 8.36
C ALA A 91 8.18 23.26 8.12
N THR A 92 9.29 22.73 7.62
CA THR A 92 9.43 21.27 7.37
C THR A 92 9.34 20.44 8.64
N VAL A 93 9.91 20.93 9.75
CA VAL A 93 9.84 20.30 11.07
C VAL A 93 8.41 20.36 11.62
N LYS A 94 7.75 21.52 11.55
CA LYS A 94 6.34 21.68 11.99
C LYS A 94 5.35 20.84 11.19
N TYR A 95 5.60 20.67 9.89
CA TYR A 95 4.80 19.81 9.02
C TYR A 95 5.04 18.30 9.29
N GLY A 96 6.13 17.94 9.96
CA GLY A 96 6.45 16.55 10.32
C GLY A 96 7.24 15.80 9.23
N MET A 97 8.05 16.50 8.43
CA MET A 97 9.01 15.86 7.52
C MET A 97 10.25 15.43 8.30
N SER A 98 10.29 14.17 8.76
CA SER A 98 11.41 13.66 9.55
C SER A 98 12.70 13.48 8.73
N GLU A 99 13.86 13.67 9.35
CA GLU A 99 15.15 13.39 8.69
C GLU A 99 15.40 11.89 8.43
N SER A 100 14.61 11.01 9.06
CA SER A 100 14.64 9.57 8.75
C SER A 100 14.05 9.24 7.39
N GLU A 101 13.13 10.07 6.88
CA GLU A 101 12.48 9.87 5.58
C GLU A 101 13.02 10.83 4.52
N PHE A 102 13.36 12.06 4.91
CA PHE A 102 13.77 13.12 3.99
C PHE A 102 15.23 13.52 4.16
N VAL A 103 15.89 13.77 3.04
CA VAL A 103 17.25 14.34 3.01
C VAL A 103 17.17 15.70 2.35
N PHE A 104 17.61 16.72 3.09
CA PHE A 104 17.74 18.07 2.59
C PHE A 104 19.22 18.37 2.33
N ILE A 105 19.55 18.57 1.05
CA ILE A 105 20.90 18.86 0.59
C ILE A 105 21.02 20.35 0.29
N PHE A 106 21.98 20.99 0.93
CA PHE A 106 22.34 22.39 0.73
C PHE A 106 23.68 22.45 -0.01
N PRO A 107 23.73 22.93 -1.27
CA PRO A 107 24.95 22.88 -2.09
C PRO A 107 26.06 23.87 -1.70
N TRP A 108 25.85 24.66 -0.64
CA TRP A 108 26.81 25.53 0.02
C TRP A 108 26.30 25.80 1.44
N ILE A 109 27.17 26.25 2.35
CA ILE A 109 26.70 26.73 3.66
C ILE A 109 25.78 27.93 3.45
N GLN A 110 24.56 27.82 3.96
CA GLN A 110 23.63 28.95 4.08
C GLN A 110 23.55 29.33 5.55
N GLU A 111 23.64 30.63 5.86
CA GLU A 111 23.43 31.11 7.22
C GLU A 111 22.03 30.69 7.70
N GLY A 112 21.96 30.15 8.92
CA GLY A 112 20.70 29.67 9.50
C GLY A 112 20.32 28.24 9.16
N ALA A 113 21.17 27.50 8.43
CA ALA A 113 20.98 26.08 8.20
C ALA A 113 21.39 25.21 9.42
N ASN A 114 21.03 25.65 10.62
CA ASN A 114 21.30 24.95 11.87
C ASN A 114 20.39 23.71 11.98
N GLY A 115 20.96 22.54 12.26
CA GLY A 115 20.23 21.28 12.46
C GLY A 115 20.80 20.09 11.68
N ALA A 116 20.03 19.00 11.58
CA ALA A 116 20.36 17.80 10.81
C ALA A 116 20.24 18.02 9.30
N SER A 117 21.02 18.95 8.76
CA SER A 117 21.06 19.31 7.35
C SER A 117 22.40 18.92 6.74
N LEU A 118 22.37 18.50 5.48
CA LEU A 118 23.55 18.05 4.77
C LEU A 118 24.08 19.18 3.89
N PHE A 119 25.31 19.60 4.12
CA PHE A 119 25.97 20.66 3.37
C PHE A 119 27.08 20.08 2.53
N ILE A 120 27.21 20.55 1.30
CA ILE A 120 28.36 20.25 0.45
C ILE A 120 29.07 21.57 0.21
N ASP A 121 30.31 21.67 0.65
CA ASP A 121 31.05 22.93 0.55
C ASP A 121 32.56 22.68 0.45
N ASP A 122 33.31 23.69 0.04
CA ASP A 122 34.75 23.60 -0.19
C ASP A 122 35.46 23.29 1.14
N THR A 123 36.28 22.24 1.12
CA THR A 123 37.12 21.84 2.26
C THR A 123 38.00 22.96 2.78
N ASN A 124 38.43 23.85 1.88
CA ASN A 124 39.27 24.98 2.20
C ASN A 124 38.56 26.02 3.08
N GLY A 125 37.22 26.00 3.11
CA GLY A 125 36.37 26.91 3.87
C GLY A 125 36.38 26.69 5.40
N PHE A 126 36.77 25.49 5.85
CA PHE A 126 36.57 25.06 7.25
C PHE A 126 37.85 24.75 8.01
N ASP A 127 39.00 24.74 7.34
CA ASP A 127 40.26 24.30 7.94
C ASP A 127 41.33 25.39 7.82
N ASP A 128 42.02 25.68 8.92
CA ASP A 128 43.13 26.64 8.98
C ASP A 128 44.33 26.22 8.12
N ARG A 129 44.27 25.03 7.49
CA ARG A 129 45.26 24.53 6.50
C ARG A 129 45.61 25.52 5.41
N MET A 130 44.68 26.38 5.01
CA MET A 130 44.95 27.44 4.03
C MET A 130 45.51 28.70 4.68
N LEU A 131 45.03 29.03 5.89
CA LEU A 131 45.36 30.24 6.62
C LEU A 131 46.79 30.19 7.19
N THR A 132 47.16 29.11 7.88
CA THR A 132 48.46 28.96 8.53
C THR A 132 49.64 29.17 7.57
N PRO A 133 49.74 28.47 6.42
CA PRO A 133 50.87 28.67 5.51
C PRO A 133 50.87 30.05 4.84
N PHE A 134 49.69 30.65 4.65
CA PHE A 134 49.58 31.99 4.08
C PHE A 134 50.10 33.04 5.07
N VAL A 135 49.65 33.00 6.33
CA VAL A 135 50.09 33.90 7.40
C VAL A 135 51.58 33.74 7.69
N GLU A 136 52.11 32.51 7.71
CA GLU A 136 53.55 32.28 7.83
C GLU A 136 54.34 32.97 6.72
N ARG A 137 53.83 32.93 5.49
CA ARG A 137 54.48 33.58 4.36
C ARG A 137 54.42 35.10 4.42
N LEU A 138 53.31 35.66 4.93
CA LEU A 138 53.17 37.09 5.16
C LEU A 138 54.15 37.60 6.22
N LYS A 139 54.38 36.81 7.28
CA LYS A 139 55.39 37.15 8.30
C LYS A 139 56.81 37.26 7.72
N THR A 140 57.12 36.55 6.62
CA THR A 140 58.44 36.69 5.97
C THR A 140 58.65 38.03 5.27
N ILE A 141 57.58 38.78 5.01
CA ILE A 141 57.61 40.10 4.38
C ILE A 141 57.19 41.20 5.36
N ASP A 142 57.29 40.93 6.67
CA ASP A 142 56.97 41.85 7.78
C ASP A 142 55.50 42.31 7.83
N LEU A 143 54.58 41.55 7.22
CA LEU A 143 53.14 41.75 7.34
C LEU A 143 52.56 40.85 8.43
N ARG A 144 51.65 41.40 9.24
CA ARG A 144 50.99 40.70 10.34
C ARG A 144 49.55 40.37 9.99
N GLU A 145 48.96 39.45 10.76
CA GLU A 145 47.57 39.04 10.58
C GLU A 145 46.58 40.21 10.79
N GLU A 146 46.93 41.15 11.67
CA GLU A 146 46.17 42.38 11.92
C GLU A 146 46.11 43.34 10.72
N ASP A 147 47.07 43.25 9.80
CA ASP A 147 47.12 44.08 8.60
C ASP A 147 46.19 43.57 7.49
N ILE A 148 45.55 42.41 7.69
CA ILE A 148 44.82 41.69 6.66
C ILE A 148 43.37 41.53 7.08
N SER A 149 42.47 41.84 6.15
CA SER A 149 41.06 41.54 6.34
C SER A 149 40.82 40.04 6.25
N LEU A 150 40.58 39.39 7.40
CA LEU A 150 40.22 37.97 7.49
C LEU A 150 38.94 37.64 6.70
N ALA A 151 38.04 38.62 6.53
CA ALA A 151 36.83 38.46 5.73
C ALA A 151 37.12 38.19 4.24
N ASN A 152 38.30 38.58 3.74
CA ASN A 152 38.70 38.40 2.34
C ASN A 152 39.92 37.49 2.16
N ILE A 153 40.25 36.67 3.16
CA ILE A 153 41.43 35.78 3.14
C ILE A 153 41.46 34.89 1.89
N TYR A 154 40.32 34.33 1.49
CA TYR A 154 40.19 33.47 0.32
C TYR A 154 40.45 34.21 -1.00
N GLY A 155 40.09 35.49 -1.08
CA GLY A 155 40.40 36.35 -2.22
C GLY A 155 41.91 36.54 -2.37
N TYR A 156 42.60 36.84 -1.27
CA TYR A 156 44.07 37.00 -1.29
C TYR A 156 44.79 35.70 -1.68
N ILE A 157 44.37 34.57 -1.12
CA ILE A 157 44.95 33.25 -1.47
C ILE A 157 44.71 32.91 -2.93
N SER A 158 43.50 33.16 -3.44
CA SER A 158 43.18 32.93 -4.86
C SER A 158 43.99 33.82 -5.80
N LEU A 159 44.21 35.08 -5.43
CA LEU A 159 45.08 36.00 -6.18
C LEU A 159 46.54 35.53 -6.17
N PHE A 160 47.04 35.09 -5.02
CA PHE A 160 48.38 34.53 -4.90
C PHE A 160 48.57 33.30 -5.81
N ASP A 161 47.63 32.35 -5.74
CA ASP A 161 47.65 31.13 -6.56
C ASP A 161 47.55 31.45 -8.06
N SER A 162 46.71 32.42 -8.44
CA SER A 162 46.56 32.82 -9.85
C SER A 162 47.84 33.41 -10.45
N LEU A 163 48.54 34.28 -9.71
CA LEU A 163 49.84 34.83 -10.14
C LEU A 163 50.90 33.74 -10.25
N LYS A 164 50.96 32.83 -9.27
CA LYS A 164 51.88 31.68 -9.28
C LYS A 164 51.61 30.80 -10.50
N LEU A 165 50.35 30.51 -10.78
CA LEU A 165 49.92 29.71 -11.92
C LEU A 165 50.28 30.38 -13.26
N PHE A 166 50.04 31.68 -13.39
CA PHE A 166 50.38 32.45 -14.58
C PHE A 166 51.90 32.45 -14.83
N ALA A 167 52.71 32.65 -13.80
CA ALA A 167 54.17 32.60 -13.90
C ALA A 167 54.69 31.21 -14.32
N LEU A 168 54.09 30.14 -13.80
CA LEU A 168 54.44 28.77 -14.16
C LEU A 168 54.03 28.42 -15.59
N ALA A 169 52.85 28.86 -16.04
CA ALA A 169 52.42 28.72 -17.43
C ALA A 169 53.36 29.49 -18.37
N GLY A 170 53.72 30.72 -18.04
CA GLY A 170 54.69 31.51 -18.80
C GLY A 170 56.05 30.82 -18.89
N ARG A 171 56.54 30.26 -17.79
CA ARG A 171 57.76 29.45 -17.77
C ARG A 171 57.67 28.23 -18.70
N ARG A 172 56.54 27.53 -18.73
CA ARG A 172 56.32 26.39 -19.65
C ARG A 172 56.34 26.83 -21.11
N VAL A 173 55.71 27.96 -21.43
CA VAL A 173 55.72 28.53 -22.78
C VAL A 173 57.13 28.95 -23.19
N LEU A 174 57.87 29.65 -22.31
CA LEU A 174 59.27 30.03 -22.56
C LEU A 174 60.17 28.81 -22.77
N ASN A 175 60.01 27.77 -21.94
CA ASN A 175 60.79 26.54 -22.08
C ASN A 175 60.52 25.82 -23.41
N ARG A 176 59.30 25.94 -23.96
CA ARG A 176 58.93 25.31 -25.24
C ARG A 176 59.34 26.14 -26.46
N THR A 177 59.21 27.46 -26.38
CA THR A 177 59.37 28.36 -27.54
C THR A 177 60.71 29.08 -27.58
N GLY A 178 61.36 29.29 -26.43
CA GLY A 178 62.60 30.06 -26.29
C GLY A 178 62.47 31.56 -26.55
N GLN A 179 61.26 32.09 -26.79
CA GLN A 179 61.04 33.48 -27.18
C GLN A 179 60.11 34.20 -26.22
N PHE A 180 60.49 35.42 -25.80
CA PHE A 180 59.65 36.26 -24.94
C PHE A 180 58.41 36.80 -25.65
N SER A 181 58.41 36.87 -26.99
CA SER A 181 57.25 37.26 -27.79
C SER A 181 56.07 36.29 -27.62
N ALA A 182 56.35 35.00 -27.41
CA ALA A 182 55.33 33.96 -27.23
C ALA A 182 54.49 34.14 -25.96
N LEU A 183 54.99 34.86 -24.95
CA LEU A 183 54.24 35.20 -23.74
C LEU A 183 53.10 36.18 -23.99
N ARG A 184 53.13 36.93 -25.10
CA ARG A 184 52.07 37.87 -25.49
C ARG A 184 50.92 37.16 -26.20
N ASP A 185 51.09 35.91 -26.63
CA ASP A 185 50.02 35.11 -27.21
C ASP A 185 49.13 34.54 -26.10
N GLY A 186 48.00 35.19 -25.88
CA GLY A 186 47.02 34.80 -24.88
C GLY A 186 46.45 33.40 -25.09
N LYS A 187 46.32 32.95 -26.35
CA LYS A 187 45.80 31.61 -26.64
C LYS A 187 46.81 30.54 -26.25
N LEU A 188 48.08 30.75 -26.59
CA LEU A 188 49.17 29.84 -26.21
C LEU A 188 49.35 29.78 -24.69
N MET A 189 49.26 30.92 -24.01
CA MET A 189 49.29 30.99 -22.55
C MET A 189 48.12 30.22 -21.92
N TRP A 190 46.90 30.43 -22.43
CA TRP A 190 45.71 29.72 -21.98
C TRP A 190 45.80 28.20 -22.21
N ASP A 191 46.23 27.78 -23.40
CA ASP A 191 46.45 26.35 -23.70
C ASP A 191 47.51 25.72 -22.79
N SER A 192 48.52 26.49 -22.34
CA SER A 192 49.50 26.01 -21.37
C SER A 192 48.99 25.94 -19.93
N MET A 193 47.89 26.62 -19.60
CA MET A 193 47.22 26.58 -18.30
C MET A 193 46.21 25.44 -18.20
N ARG A 194 45.66 24.94 -19.32
CA ARG A 194 44.74 23.80 -19.33
C ARG A 194 45.36 22.57 -18.66
N ARG A 195 44.58 21.90 -17.80
CA ARG A 195 44.99 20.69 -17.08
C ARG A 195 46.29 20.83 -16.27
N ILE A 196 46.66 22.03 -15.85
CA ILE A 196 47.81 22.24 -14.97
C ILE A 196 47.46 21.86 -13.53
N SER A 197 48.37 21.16 -12.86
CA SER A 197 48.31 20.93 -11.41
C SER A 197 49.57 21.51 -10.79
N ILE A 198 49.39 22.29 -9.73
CA ILE A 198 50.46 22.90 -8.96
C ILE A 198 50.28 22.60 -7.46
N PRO A 199 51.36 22.35 -6.71
CA PRO A 199 51.27 22.30 -5.27
C PRO A 199 50.89 23.70 -4.75
N GLY A 200 50.02 23.74 -3.75
CA GLY A 200 49.65 24.93 -3.01
C GLY A 200 50.80 25.46 -2.14
N MET A 201 50.47 26.27 -1.15
CA MET A 201 51.44 26.77 -0.17
C MET A 201 51.78 25.66 0.83
N MET A 202 53.02 25.64 1.32
CA MET A 202 53.45 24.73 2.38
C MET A 202 53.98 25.57 3.54
N SER A 203 53.48 25.27 4.74
CA SER A 203 53.97 25.81 6.00
C SER A 203 55.28 25.13 6.39
N ASN A 204 56.07 25.80 7.21
CA ASN A 204 57.30 25.25 7.80
C ASN A 204 57.03 24.02 8.68
N ALA A 205 55.81 23.88 9.21
CA ALA A 205 55.35 22.73 9.99
C ALA A 205 54.89 21.54 9.11
N GLY A 206 55.03 21.63 7.78
CA GLY A 206 54.61 20.58 6.85
C GLY A 206 53.12 20.57 6.50
N VAL A 207 52.35 21.57 6.96
CA VAL A 207 50.94 21.74 6.59
C VAL A 207 50.86 22.32 5.18
N ALA A 208 50.26 21.58 4.26
CA ALA A 208 50.08 22.01 2.87
C ALA A 208 48.65 22.50 2.62
N SER A 209 48.53 23.58 1.87
CA SER A 209 47.28 24.20 1.42
C SER A 209 46.58 23.38 0.31
N GLY A 210 46.94 22.12 0.13
CA GLY A 210 46.45 21.26 -0.95
C GLY A 210 47.11 21.52 -2.30
N THR A 211 46.52 20.96 -3.37
CA THR A 211 46.96 21.11 -4.76
C THR A 211 45.95 21.94 -5.54
N VAL A 212 46.42 22.89 -6.34
CA VAL A 212 45.56 23.68 -7.22
C VAL A 212 45.56 23.02 -8.59
N MET A 213 44.39 22.59 -9.04
CA MET A 213 44.20 21.93 -10.32
C MET A 213 43.29 22.78 -11.20
N LEU A 214 43.68 22.95 -12.46
CA LEU A 214 42.80 23.50 -13.49
C LEU A 214 42.25 22.39 -14.37
N ASP A 215 41.03 22.60 -14.83
CA ASP A 215 40.30 21.72 -15.71
C ASP A 215 40.71 21.91 -17.19
N ASP A 216 39.99 21.30 -18.11
CA ASP A 216 40.27 21.44 -19.54
C ASP A 216 39.88 22.80 -20.13
N LEU A 217 39.07 23.60 -19.45
CA LEU A 217 38.72 24.98 -19.80
C LEU A 217 39.60 26.02 -19.09
N ALA A 218 40.58 25.56 -18.31
CA ALA A 218 41.43 26.35 -17.42
C ALA A 218 40.68 27.00 -16.23
N GLU A 219 39.58 26.39 -15.80
CA GLU A 219 38.85 26.75 -14.58
C GLU A 219 39.39 25.94 -13.39
N ARG A 220 39.41 26.56 -12.20
CA ARG A 220 39.91 25.89 -10.99
C ARG A 220 38.94 24.81 -10.54
N ILE A 221 39.46 23.62 -10.28
CA ILE A 221 38.70 22.51 -9.70
C ILE A 221 38.86 22.56 -8.17
N PRO A 222 37.79 22.86 -7.42
CA PRO A 222 37.82 22.86 -5.95
C PRO A 222 37.70 21.45 -5.37
N PHE A 223 38.15 21.31 -4.11
CA PHE A 223 37.99 20.09 -3.31
C PHE A 223 36.79 20.28 -2.38
N TYR A 224 35.77 19.44 -2.51
CA TYR A 224 34.56 19.54 -1.69
C TYR A 224 34.55 18.47 -0.60
N SER A 225 33.79 18.71 0.46
CA SER A 225 33.39 17.68 1.41
C SER A 225 31.91 17.81 1.73
N ALA A 226 31.30 16.69 2.12
CA ALA A 226 29.97 16.67 2.69
C ALA A 226 30.05 16.72 4.21
N PHE A 227 29.23 17.59 4.80
CA PHE A 227 29.18 17.88 6.22
C PHE A 227 27.79 17.56 6.78
N PHE A 228 27.78 16.95 7.95
CA PHE A 228 26.60 16.74 8.79
C PHE A 228 27.05 16.85 10.25
N VAL A 229 26.96 18.06 10.83
CA VAL A 229 27.64 18.46 12.09
C VAL A 229 29.19 18.40 11.99
N LYS A 230 29.76 17.36 11.38
CA LYS A 230 31.18 17.17 11.02
C LYS A 230 31.29 16.67 9.58
N ALA A 231 32.48 16.79 8.98
CA ALA A 231 32.76 16.22 7.67
C ALA A 231 32.65 14.69 7.72
N PHE A 232 31.82 14.10 6.86
CA PHE A 232 31.62 12.64 6.81
C PHE A 232 31.99 12.03 5.46
N ALA A 233 32.06 12.82 4.38
CA ALA A 233 32.54 12.34 3.08
C ALA A 233 33.43 13.39 2.43
N ASN A 234 34.53 12.93 1.82
CA ASN A 234 35.43 13.77 1.02
C ASN A 234 35.12 13.59 -0.46
N MET A 235 35.22 14.66 -1.23
CA MET A 235 34.95 14.68 -2.66
C MET A 235 36.18 15.21 -3.40
N ALA A 236 36.99 14.29 -3.91
CA ALA A 236 38.23 14.61 -4.60
C ALA A 236 38.03 14.56 -6.12
N PRO A 237 38.43 15.60 -6.86
CA PRO A 237 38.37 15.59 -8.32
C PRO A 237 39.45 14.68 -8.91
N SER A 238 39.11 14.05 -10.04
CA SER A 238 40.00 13.25 -10.87
C SER A 238 39.83 13.63 -12.34
N MET A 239 40.93 13.73 -13.08
CA MET A 239 40.89 14.15 -14.48
C MET A 239 40.46 12.99 -15.38
N VAL A 240 39.51 13.26 -16.27
CA VAL A 240 39.06 12.27 -17.26
C VAL A 240 40.04 12.26 -18.44
N ALA A 241 40.53 11.07 -18.78
CA ALA A 241 41.36 10.84 -19.96
C ALA A 241 40.51 10.92 -21.24
N ASN A 242 41.08 11.43 -22.34
CA ASN A 242 40.42 11.52 -23.66
C ASN A 242 39.11 12.34 -23.67
N CYS A 243 39.09 13.47 -22.97
CA CYS A 243 37.98 14.41 -22.99
C CYS A 243 38.41 15.76 -23.60
N ASP A 244 37.56 16.33 -24.43
CA ASP A 244 37.79 17.61 -25.13
C ASP A 244 36.72 18.62 -24.70
N GLY A 245 37.05 19.37 -23.65
CA GLY A 245 36.13 20.29 -22.98
C GLY A 245 35.68 21.44 -23.87
N LEU A 246 36.46 21.77 -24.90
CA LEU A 246 36.10 22.80 -25.88
C LEU A 246 34.92 22.40 -26.77
N LYS A 247 34.74 21.11 -27.03
CA LYS A 247 33.61 20.61 -27.83
C LYS A 247 32.37 20.38 -26.98
N THR A 248 32.56 19.89 -25.77
CA THR A 248 31.46 19.52 -24.86
C THR A 248 30.99 20.67 -23.98
N GLY A 249 31.80 21.73 -23.83
CA GLY A 249 31.57 22.79 -22.85
C GLY A 249 31.68 22.28 -21.41
N THR A 250 32.50 21.26 -21.16
CA THR A 250 32.64 20.62 -19.83
C THR A 250 34.09 20.61 -19.38
N GLY A 251 34.31 20.72 -18.07
CA GLY A 251 35.66 20.76 -17.48
C GLY A 251 36.48 19.46 -17.55
N CYS A 252 35.92 18.36 -18.04
CA CYS A 252 36.62 17.07 -18.16
C CYS A 252 37.22 16.51 -16.86
N PHE A 253 36.48 16.62 -15.75
CA PHE A 253 36.82 16.00 -14.47
C PHE A 253 35.63 15.21 -13.93
N GLU A 254 35.90 14.20 -13.11
CA GLU A 254 34.91 13.47 -12.32
C GLU A 254 35.26 13.59 -10.84
N ILE A 255 34.25 13.78 -10.01
CA ILE A 255 34.40 13.90 -8.56
C ILE A 255 34.16 12.52 -7.94
N ASN A 256 35.19 11.99 -7.29
CA ASN A 256 35.12 10.74 -6.54
C ASN A 256 34.76 11.02 -5.09
N VAL A 257 33.69 10.38 -4.62
CA VAL A 257 33.20 10.53 -3.25
C VAL A 257 33.71 9.37 -2.40
N THR A 258 34.36 9.69 -1.28
CA THR A 258 34.87 8.72 -0.31
C THR A 258 34.28 9.00 1.07
N GLU A 259 33.59 8.03 1.65
CA GLU A 259 33.04 8.15 3.00
C GLU A 259 34.13 7.99 4.07
N VAL A 260 34.20 8.97 4.97
CA VAL A 260 35.16 9.03 6.08
C VAL A 260 34.49 8.55 7.38
N LEU A 261 33.18 8.78 7.53
CA LEU A 261 32.39 8.36 8.68
C LEU A 261 31.19 7.51 8.24
N LYS A 262 30.91 6.45 9.00
CA LYS A 262 29.72 5.60 8.85
C LYS A 262 28.74 5.87 9.99
N SER A 263 27.46 5.59 9.78
CA SER A 263 26.40 5.68 10.80
C SER A 263 26.23 7.08 11.41
N PHE A 264 26.41 8.13 10.60
CA PHE A 264 26.26 9.52 11.04
C PHE A 264 24.82 10.03 10.95
N TRP A 265 23.95 9.36 10.19
CA TRP A 265 22.59 9.84 9.91
C TRP A 265 21.65 9.58 11.10
N PRO A 266 20.73 10.50 11.46
CA PRO A 266 19.86 10.39 12.63
C PRO A 266 18.67 9.43 12.44
N ALA A 267 18.83 8.39 11.63
CA ALA A 267 17.87 7.30 11.51
C ALA A 267 18.25 6.15 12.45
N ILE A 268 17.28 5.28 12.77
CA ILE A 268 17.48 4.15 13.71
C ILE A 268 18.59 3.19 13.22
N ASP A 269 18.75 3.09 11.90
CA ASP A 269 19.76 2.30 11.21
C ASP A 269 21.07 3.06 10.94
N GLY A 270 21.09 4.39 11.13
CA GLY A 270 22.23 5.24 10.82
C GLY A 270 22.49 5.43 9.32
N ILE A 271 21.54 5.06 8.46
CA ILE A 271 21.69 5.06 7.00
C ILE A 271 20.86 6.19 6.41
N LEU A 272 21.37 6.78 5.32
CA LEU A 272 20.63 7.74 4.52
C LEU A 272 19.41 7.09 3.83
N PRO A 273 18.24 7.75 3.80
CA PRO A 273 17.05 7.17 3.17
C PRO A 273 17.21 7.03 1.65
N ILE A 274 16.44 6.11 1.10
CA ILE A 274 16.33 5.90 -0.36
C ILE A 274 15.52 7.03 -1.02
N ASP A 275 15.80 7.30 -2.30
CA ASP A 275 15.18 8.41 -3.05
C ASP A 275 13.70 8.22 -3.37
N GLU A 276 13.26 6.96 -3.45
CA GLU A 276 11.87 6.58 -3.65
C GLU A 276 11.43 5.56 -2.59
N PRO A 277 10.27 5.74 -1.94
CA PRO A 277 9.77 4.75 -0.98
C PRO A 277 9.56 3.39 -1.65
N LEU A 278 9.65 2.30 -0.87
CA LEU A 278 9.57 0.93 -1.39
C LEU A 278 8.29 0.66 -2.22
N CYS A 279 7.14 1.20 -1.78
CA CYS A 279 5.88 1.10 -2.52
C CYS A 279 5.69 2.13 -3.64
N GLY A 280 6.68 3.00 -3.90
CA GLY A 280 6.53 4.17 -4.78
C GLY A 280 5.63 5.25 -4.18
N PHE A 281 5.75 6.49 -4.67
CA PHE A 281 5.04 7.65 -4.09
C PHE A 281 3.51 7.53 -4.12
N ARG A 282 2.96 6.75 -5.06
CA ARG A 282 1.51 6.50 -5.21
C ARG A 282 1.11 5.07 -4.86
N GLY A 283 1.96 4.30 -4.19
CA GLY A 283 1.69 2.90 -3.87
C GLY A 283 1.76 1.93 -5.06
N GLY A 284 2.04 2.42 -6.27
CA GLY A 284 1.97 1.62 -7.50
C GLY A 284 3.04 0.52 -7.66
N LYS A 285 4.09 0.49 -6.83
CA LYS A 285 5.10 -0.57 -6.85
C LYS A 285 4.80 -1.72 -5.89
N CYS A 286 3.84 -1.54 -4.98
CA CYS A 286 3.45 -2.59 -4.07
C CYS A 286 2.42 -3.52 -4.74
N ASP A 287 2.74 -4.80 -4.76
CA ASP A 287 1.90 -5.81 -5.38
C ASP A 287 0.74 -6.17 -4.44
N TYR A 288 -0.42 -5.56 -4.68
CA TYR A 288 -1.65 -5.85 -3.95
C TYR A 288 -2.39 -7.07 -4.52
N THR A 289 -1.91 -7.71 -5.59
CA THR A 289 -2.62 -8.84 -6.24
C THR A 289 -2.86 -9.98 -5.26
N LEU A 290 -1.90 -10.28 -4.39
CA LEU A 290 -2.02 -11.34 -3.39
C LEU A 290 -3.13 -11.05 -2.37
N ILE A 291 -3.25 -9.79 -1.93
CA ILE A 291 -4.29 -9.34 -1.01
C ILE A 291 -5.66 -9.36 -1.70
N ILE A 292 -5.73 -8.90 -2.95
CA ILE A 292 -6.97 -8.88 -3.74
C ILE A 292 -7.45 -10.29 -4.06
N VAL A 293 -6.55 -11.20 -4.45
CA VAL A 293 -6.85 -12.61 -4.72
C VAL A 293 -7.35 -13.29 -3.45
N ALA A 294 -6.67 -13.09 -2.31
CA ALA A 294 -7.10 -13.64 -1.03
C ALA A 294 -8.49 -13.13 -0.61
N ALA A 295 -8.73 -11.82 -0.71
CA ALA A 295 -10.02 -11.22 -0.38
C ALA A 295 -11.14 -11.74 -1.31
N SER A 296 -10.87 -11.84 -2.61
CA SER A 296 -11.83 -12.36 -3.58
C SER A 296 -12.16 -13.84 -3.35
N ALA A 297 -11.17 -14.67 -2.97
CA ALA A 297 -11.38 -16.07 -2.65
C ALA A 297 -12.28 -16.25 -1.42
N VAL A 298 -12.10 -15.42 -0.38
CA VAL A 298 -12.95 -15.43 0.81
C VAL A 298 -14.38 -15.02 0.46
N ILE A 299 -14.57 -13.98 -0.35
CA ILE A 299 -15.92 -13.54 -0.78
C ILE A 299 -16.60 -14.62 -1.61
N CYS A 300 -15.89 -15.24 -2.56
CA CYS A 300 -16.41 -16.36 -3.35
C CYS A 300 -16.80 -17.54 -2.46
N PHE A 301 -15.99 -17.89 -1.46
CA PHE A 301 -16.30 -18.96 -0.52
C PHE A 301 -17.60 -18.66 0.26
N LEU A 302 -17.76 -17.44 0.78
CA LEU A 302 -18.98 -17.03 1.47
C LEU A 302 -20.22 -17.06 0.57
N LEU A 303 -20.09 -16.62 -0.68
CA LEU A 303 -21.18 -16.68 -1.66
C LEU A 303 -21.56 -18.13 -2.01
N THR A 304 -20.59 -19.04 -2.13
CA THR A 304 -20.88 -20.47 -2.36
C THR A 304 -21.59 -21.11 -1.17
N LEU A 305 -21.19 -20.79 0.07
CA LEU A 305 -21.86 -21.26 1.28
C LEU A 305 -23.29 -20.73 1.36
N PHE A 306 -23.50 -19.45 1.08
CA PHE A 306 -24.82 -18.83 1.06
C PHE A 306 -25.69 -19.43 -0.05
N GLY A 307 -25.15 -19.61 -1.25
CA GLY A 307 -25.82 -20.25 -2.37
C GLY A 307 -26.23 -21.68 -2.06
N ALA A 308 -25.33 -22.48 -1.47
CA ALA A 308 -25.63 -23.84 -1.03
C ALA A 308 -26.71 -23.88 0.07
N TYR A 309 -26.65 -22.97 1.04
CA TYR A 309 -27.67 -22.84 2.08
C TYR A 309 -29.04 -22.46 1.49
N ALA A 310 -29.08 -21.47 0.59
CA ALA A 310 -30.30 -21.04 -0.08
C ALA A 310 -30.88 -22.14 -0.97
N LEU A 311 -30.04 -22.87 -1.72
CA LEU A 311 -30.45 -24.00 -2.55
C LEU A 311 -31.01 -25.13 -1.68
N ARG A 312 -30.35 -25.47 -0.56
CA ARG A 312 -30.86 -26.45 0.40
C ARG A 312 -32.22 -26.02 0.94
N ARG A 313 -32.35 -24.76 1.38
CA ARG A 313 -33.62 -24.23 1.90
C ARG A 313 -34.72 -24.26 0.85
N TYR A 314 -34.39 -23.95 -0.41
CA TYR A 314 -35.32 -24.00 -1.54
C TYR A 314 -35.74 -25.43 -1.89
N CYS A 315 -34.80 -26.38 -1.90
CA CYS A 315 -35.11 -27.79 -2.11
C CYS A 315 -35.99 -28.34 -0.97
N GLU A 316 -35.70 -27.99 0.29
CA GLU A 316 -36.53 -28.37 1.45
C GLU A 316 -37.96 -27.80 1.35
N THR A 317 -38.13 -26.54 0.96
CA THR A 317 -39.48 -25.98 0.77
C THR A 317 -40.20 -26.62 -0.41
N LYS A 318 -39.49 -26.93 -1.50
CA LYS A 318 -40.06 -27.62 -2.67
C LYS A 318 -40.52 -29.04 -2.34
N THR A 319 -39.75 -29.81 -1.55
CA THR A 319 -40.15 -31.17 -1.14
C THR A 319 -41.35 -31.13 -0.19
N LEU A 320 -41.37 -30.20 0.77
CA LEU A 320 -42.51 -29.98 1.68
C LEU A 320 -43.80 -29.60 0.92
N ASN A 321 -43.70 -28.78 -0.13
CA ASN A 321 -44.86 -28.36 -0.93
C ASN A 321 -45.45 -29.45 -1.83
N ARG A 322 -44.71 -30.55 -2.09
CA ARG A 322 -45.21 -31.67 -2.91
C ARG A 322 -46.32 -32.48 -2.20
N MET A 323 -46.55 -32.24 -0.90
CA MET A 323 -47.62 -32.82 -0.07
C MET A 323 -47.93 -34.29 -0.43
N PRO A 324 -46.96 -35.22 -0.30
CA PRO A 324 -47.11 -36.60 -0.78
C PRO A 324 -48.21 -37.39 -0.07
N TRP A 325 -48.71 -36.90 1.07
CA TRP A 325 -49.82 -37.46 1.85
C TRP A 325 -51.19 -36.92 1.41
N ARG A 326 -51.26 -35.95 0.50
CA ARG A 326 -52.53 -35.48 -0.06
C ARG A 326 -53.06 -36.52 -1.04
N ILE A 327 -54.31 -36.92 -0.86
CA ILE A 327 -55.04 -37.82 -1.76
C ILE A 327 -56.25 -37.03 -2.28
N PHE A 328 -56.46 -37.02 -3.59
CA PHE A 328 -57.61 -36.35 -4.19
C PHE A 328 -58.85 -37.23 -4.06
N ARG A 329 -60.03 -36.61 -3.91
CA ARG A 329 -61.30 -37.31 -3.73
C ARG A 329 -61.67 -38.17 -4.94
N ASP A 330 -61.23 -37.78 -6.13
CA ASP A 330 -61.46 -38.50 -7.39
C ASP A 330 -60.70 -39.83 -7.45
N ASP A 331 -59.59 -39.95 -6.71
CA ASP A 331 -58.80 -41.19 -6.62
C ASP A 331 -59.37 -42.20 -5.60
N MET A 332 -60.51 -41.87 -4.97
CA MET A 332 -61.12 -42.64 -3.88
C MET A 332 -62.57 -43.02 -4.20
N GLN A 333 -62.87 -44.31 -4.09
CA GLN A 333 -64.23 -44.83 -4.15
C GLN A 333 -64.65 -45.32 -2.76
N ILE A 334 -65.77 -44.79 -2.24
CA ILE A 334 -66.39 -45.28 -1.01
C ILE A 334 -67.20 -46.51 -1.38
N VAL A 335 -66.96 -47.64 -0.70
CA VAL A 335 -67.61 -48.91 -1.00
C VAL A 335 -68.83 -49.05 -0.11
N ASP A 336 -70.00 -49.31 -0.72
CA ASP A 336 -71.26 -49.45 -0.01
C ASP A 336 -71.38 -50.81 0.70
N GLU A 337 -72.22 -50.89 1.74
CA GLU A 337 -72.29 -52.01 2.69
C GLU A 337 -72.60 -53.38 2.02
N GLU A 338 -73.28 -53.36 0.86
CA GLU A 338 -73.59 -54.56 0.06
C GLU A 338 -72.38 -55.09 -0.75
N GLN A 339 -71.50 -54.20 -1.23
CA GLN A 339 -70.32 -54.61 -1.98
C GLN A 339 -69.23 -55.20 -1.07
N VAL A 340 -69.11 -54.71 0.18
CA VAL A 340 -68.17 -55.22 1.18
C VAL A 340 -68.46 -56.69 1.56
N LYS A 341 -69.75 -57.07 1.65
CA LYS A 341 -70.16 -58.46 1.93
C LYS A 341 -69.76 -59.43 0.81
N SER A 342 -69.74 -58.98 -0.44
CA SER A 342 -69.34 -59.81 -1.58
C SER A 342 -67.82 -60.08 -1.62
N MET A 343 -66.98 -59.10 -1.24
CA MET A 343 -65.51 -59.23 -1.31
C MET A 343 -64.90 -60.11 -0.21
N LEU A 344 -65.54 -60.21 0.96
CA LEU A 344 -65.11 -61.09 2.07
C LEU A 344 -65.24 -62.58 1.73
N SER A 345 -65.99 -62.94 0.68
CA SER A 345 -66.21 -64.34 0.28
C SER A 345 -65.06 -64.97 -0.52
N LEU A 346 -64.12 -64.17 -1.06
CA LEU A 346 -63.07 -64.67 -1.95
C LEU A 346 -61.76 -65.11 -1.25
N GLY A 347 -61.66 -64.95 0.08
CA GLY A 347 -60.38 -65.10 0.79
C GLY A 347 -60.44 -65.77 2.17
N SER A 348 -61.28 -66.78 2.38
CA SER A 348 -61.39 -67.46 3.67
C SER A 348 -61.43 -68.99 3.54
N GLN A 349 -60.26 -69.63 3.69
CA GLN A 349 -60.22 -70.93 4.35
C GLN A 349 -60.15 -70.69 5.86
N ARG A 350 -61.27 -71.00 6.52
CA ARG A 350 -61.41 -71.30 7.96
C ARG A 350 -60.87 -70.24 8.94
N THR A 351 -61.76 -69.36 9.38
CA THR A 351 -62.05 -69.17 10.82
C THR A 351 -63.47 -68.62 11.00
N LYS A 352 -64.25 -69.26 11.90
CA LYS A 352 -65.51 -68.70 12.41
C LYS A 352 -65.14 -67.45 13.23
N LEU A 353 -65.47 -66.27 12.74
CA LEU A 353 -65.46 -65.04 13.53
C LEU A 353 -66.90 -64.59 13.78
N SER A 354 -67.16 -64.26 15.04
CA SER A 354 -68.45 -63.84 15.60
C SER A 354 -68.95 -62.50 15.04
N ASN A 355 -70.26 -62.33 15.14
CA ASN A 355 -71.11 -61.24 14.70
C ASN A 355 -70.88 -59.92 15.49
N THR A 356 -69.63 -59.54 15.71
CA THR A 356 -69.24 -58.40 16.55
C THR A 356 -68.49 -57.35 15.73
N ASN A 357 -69.10 -56.17 15.66
CA ASN A 357 -68.65 -54.90 15.07
C ASN A 357 -68.87 -54.69 13.56
N MET A 358 -70.15 -54.71 13.15
CA MET A 358 -70.60 -54.23 11.84
C MET A 358 -70.28 -52.74 11.58
N THR A 359 -70.00 -51.96 12.63
CA THR A 359 -69.57 -50.55 12.53
C THR A 359 -68.14 -50.37 12.01
N ALA A 360 -67.27 -51.37 12.16
CA ALA A 360 -65.91 -51.33 11.60
C ALA A 360 -65.89 -51.60 10.07
N LEU A 361 -66.99 -52.15 9.53
CA LEU A 361 -67.18 -52.40 8.11
C LEU A 361 -67.83 -51.21 7.37
N GLN A 362 -68.43 -50.25 8.09
CA GLN A 362 -69.13 -49.11 7.49
C GLN A 362 -68.19 -48.03 6.91
N HIS A 363 -66.88 -48.13 7.16
CA HIS A 363 -65.92 -47.09 6.80
C HIS A 363 -64.81 -47.59 5.88
N HIS A 364 -65.17 -48.34 4.83
CA HIS A 364 -64.23 -48.92 3.87
C HIS A 364 -64.19 -48.13 2.55
N ALA A 365 -62.98 -47.90 2.04
CA ALA A 365 -62.75 -47.23 0.78
C ALA A 365 -61.64 -47.92 -0.02
N ILE A 366 -61.71 -47.79 -1.34
CA ILE A 366 -60.67 -48.22 -2.27
C ILE A 366 -60.00 -46.97 -2.82
N ILE A 367 -58.68 -46.91 -2.68
CA ILE A 367 -57.84 -45.84 -3.22
C ILE A 367 -57.10 -46.40 -4.44
N GLY A 368 -57.21 -45.71 -5.57
CA GLY A 368 -56.64 -46.15 -6.86
C GLY A 368 -57.21 -47.50 -7.31
N VAL A 369 -56.34 -48.40 -7.73
CA VAL A 369 -56.76 -49.68 -8.35
C VAL A 369 -56.93 -50.84 -7.37
N ASN A 370 -56.21 -50.88 -6.23
CA ASN A 370 -56.17 -52.08 -5.37
C ASN A 370 -55.88 -51.82 -3.87
N THR A 371 -55.85 -50.55 -3.41
CA THR A 371 -55.49 -50.27 -2.01
C THR A 371 -56.73 -50.08 -1.15
N HIS A 372 -56.95 -51.01 -0.23
CA HIS A 372 -58.03 -50.96 0.74
C HIS A 372 -57.67 -50.08 1.94
N ALA A 373 -58.54 -49.12 2.24
CA ALA A 373 -58.34 -48.14 3.29
C ALA A 373 -59.57 -48.04 4.19
N THR A 374 -59.34 -47.79 5.48
CA THR A 374 -60.38 -47.30 6.38
C THR A 374 -60.37 -45.78 6.39
N TYR A 375 -61.55 -45.16 6.37
CA TYR A 375 -61.66 -43.71 6.40
C TYR A 375 -62.35 -43.20 7.67
N HIS A 376 -61.86 -42.09 8.21
CA HIS A 376 -62.57 -41.32 9.24
C HIS A 376 -63.04 -40.01 8.63
N MET A 377 -64.35 -39.77 8.67
CA MET A 377 -64.99 -38.60 8.09
C MET A 377 -65.27 -37.55 9.16
N TYR A 378 -64.82 -36.32 8.90
CA TYR A 378 -65.07 -35.15 9.74
C TYR A 378 -65.71 -34.04 8.90
N GLU A 379 -66.66 -33.30 9.47
CA GLU A 379 -67.30 -32.18 8.78
C GLU A 379 -66.35 -30.98 8.67
N GLN A 380 -66.13 -30.48 7.46
CA GLN A 380 -65.23 -29.37 7.19
C GLN A 380 -66.02 -28.06 7.01
N ARG A 381 -65.96 -27.16 8.01
CA ARG A 381 -66.65 -25.86 7.98
C ARG A 381 -65.87 -24.72 7.34
N ARG A 382 -64.54 -24.85 7.21
CA ARG A 382 -63.64 -23.83 6.63
C ARG A 382 -62.50 -24.48 5.85
N PRO A 383 -61.95 -23.83 4.80
CA PRO A 383 -60.80 -24.36 4.07
C PRO A 383 -59.57 -24.43 4.99
N ILE A 384 -58.94 -25.60 5.06
CA ILE A 384 -57.77 -25.88 5.90
C ILE A 384 -56.50 -25.50 5.13
N LYS A 385 -55.64 -24.71 5.76
CA LYS A 385 -54.28 -24.43 5.27
C LYS A 385 -53.29 -24.97 6.31
N PHE A 386 -52.41 -25.87 5.88
CA PHE A 386 -51.39 -26.46 6.74
C PHE A 386 -50.16 -25.56 6.85
N ASN A 387 -49.64 -25.36 8.06
CA ASN A 387 -48.38 -24.65 8.28
C ASN A 387 -47.19 -25.59 8.03
N ARG A 388 -45.96 -25.05 7.88
CA ARG A 388 -44.73 -25.84 7.65
C ARG A 388 -44.51 -26.92 8.72
N ALA A 389 -44.85 -26.64 9.98
CA ALA A 389 -44.77 -27.61 11.07
C ALA A 389 -45.71 -28.81 10.81
N ASP A 390 -46.94 -28.55 10.40
CA ASP A 390 -47.96 -29.56 10.11
C ASP A 390 -47.60 -30.37 8.85
N LEU A 391 -47.09 -29.72 7.80
CA LEU A 391 -46.59 -30.39 6.59
C LEU A 391 -45.44 -31.36 6.92
N THR A 392 -44.54 -30.94 7.81
CA THR A 392 -43.41 -31.77 8.26
C THR A 392 -43.90 -32.96 9.09
N LEU A 393 -44.86 -32.73 10.00
CA LEU A 393 -45.45 -33.78 10.83
C LEU A 393 -46.18 -34.81 9.97
N LEU A 394 -47.06 -34.39 9.07
CA LEU A 394 -47.84 -35.29 8.19
C LEU A 394 -46.93 -36.08 7.25
N THR A 395 -45.86 -35.47 6.75
CA THR A 395 -44.86 -36.18 5.93
C THR A 395 -44.10 -37.23 6.75
N ARG A 396 -43.74 -36.92 8.00
CA ARG A 396 -43.15 -37.89 8.94
C ARG A 396 -44.12 -39.02 9.29
N MET A 397 -45.41 -38.71 9.52
CA MET A 397 -46.44 -39.72 9.79
C MET A 397 -46.62 -40.67 8.61
N LYS A 398 -46.58 -40.17 7.37
CA LYS A 398 -46.62 -41.03 6.17
C LYS A 398 -45.38 -41.91 6.01
N GLN A 399 -44.22 -41.45 6.47
CA GLN A 399 -42.97 -42.22 6.44
C GLN A 399 -42.83 -43.20 7.62
N ALA A 400 -43.60 -43.01 8.70
CA ALA A 400 -43.60 -43.86 9.88
C ALA A 400 -44.38 -45.16 9.62
N VAL A 401 -43.77 -46.06 8.86
CA VAL A 401 -44.27 -47.42 8.61
C VAL A 401 -43.50 -48.38 9.51
N HIS A 402 -44.22 -49.08 10.40
CA HIS A 402 -43.67 -50.07 11.31
C HIS A 402 -44.65 -51.25 11.42
N ASP A 403 -44.15 -52.47 11.63
CA ASP A 403 -44.97 -53.69 11.65
C ASP A 403 -46.07 -53.69 12.72
N ASN A 404 -45.85 -52.94 13.80
CA ASN A 404 -46.77 -52.81 14.95
C ASN A 404 -47.68 -51.56 14.90
N LEU A 405 -47.60 -50.73 13.87
CA LEU A 405 -48.42 -49.52 13.73
C LEU A 405 -49.25 -49.59 12.45
N ASN A 406 -50.48 -49.07 12.50
CA ASN A 406 -51.29 -48.99 11.28
C ASN A 406 -50.74 -47.89 10.36
N PRO A 407 -50.34 -48.19 9.11
CA PRO A 407 -49.80 -47.18 8.21
C PRO A 407 -50.83 -46.11 7.86
N PHE A 408 -50.42 -44.85 7.97
CA PHE A 408 -51.16 -43.69 7.52
C PHE A 408 -51.00 -43.52 6.00
N LEU A 409 -52.11 -43.49 5.25
CA LEU A 409 -52.08 -43.40 3.79
C LEU A 409 -52.10 -41.94 3.32
N GLY A 410 -52.96 -41.13 3.92
CA GLY A 410 -53.10 -39.73 3.55
C GLY A 410 -54.38 -39.07 4.06
N ILE A 411 -54.60 -37.84 3.59
CA ILE A 411 -55.77 -37.01 3.91
C ILE A 411 -56.33 -36.41 2.63
N ALA A 412 -57.65 -36.43 2.49
CA ALA A 412 -58.39 -35.65 1.50
C ALA A 412 -59.09 -34.47 2.22
N PHE A 413 -58.88 -33.25 1.72
CA PHE A 413 -59.36 -32.01 2.34
C PHE A 413 -59.60 -30.92 1.28
N ASN A 414 -60.46 -29.93 1.58
CA ASN A 414 -60.76 -28.76 0.73
C ASN A 414 -61.45 -29.04 -0.64
N GLU A 415 -62.03 -30.21 -0.86
CA GLU A 415 -62.74 -30.53 -2.11
C GLU A 415 -64.27 -30.59 -1.93
N LYS A 416 -64.72 -31.15 -0.80
CA LYS A 416 -66.13 -31.18 -0.38
C LYS A 416 -66.24 -30.62 1.05
N SER A 417 -67.45 -30.60 1.62
CA SER A 417 -67.68 -30.25 3.04
C SER A 417 -67.20 -31.32 4.04
N GLU A 418 -66.33 -32.24 3.61
CA GLU A 418 -65.81 -33.37 4.38
C GLU A 418 -64.27 -33.40 4.36
N LEU A 419 -63.69 -33.73 5.52
CA LEU A 419 -62.29 -34.06 5.71
C LEU A 419 -62.20 -35.57 5.94
N LEU A 420 -61.40 -36.27 5.12
CA LEU A 420 -61.25 -37.72 5.20
C LEU A 420 -59.81 -38.07 5.63
N LEU A 421 -59.69 -38.77 6.76
CA LEU A 421 -58.43 -39.35 7.23
C LEU A 421 -58.35 -40.81 6.80
N LEU A 422 -57.31 -41.18 6.05
CA LEU A 422 -57.19 -42.50 5.42
C LEU A 422 -56.07 -43.32 6.06
N TRP A 423 -56.42 -44.52 6.50
CA TRP A 423 -55.51 -45.49 7.09
C TRP A 423 -55.59 -46.81 6.33
N LYS A 424 -54.54 -47.62 6.38
CA LYS A 424 -54.58 -48.95 5.75
C LYS A 424 -55.63 -49.83 6.43
N PHE A 425 -56.39 -50.56 5.62
CA PHE A 425 -57.37 -51.52 6.12
C PHE A 425 -56.68 -52.72 6.78
N CYS A 426 -57.12 -53.06 8.00
CA CYS A 426 -56.61 -54.17 8.79
C CYS A 426 -57.73 -55.15 9.13
N THR A 427 -57.64 -56.39 8.64
CA THR A 427 -58.63 -57.45 8.86
C THR A 427 -58.68 -57.95 10.31
N ARG A 428 -57.61 -57.74 11.09
CA ARG A 428 -57.48 -58.21 12.48
C ARG A 428 -58.27 -57.37 13.51
N GLY A 429 -58.99 -56.34 13.07
CA GLY A 429 -59.68 -55.40 13.95
C GLY A 429 -58.70 -54.43 14.62
N THR A 430 -59.12 -53.18 14.76
CA THR A 430 -58.38 -52.17 15.52
C THR A 430 -58.72 -52.28 17.00
N LEU A 431 -57.74 -52.20 17.90
CA LEU A 431 -58.00 -51.90 19.31
C LEU A 431 -58.58 -50.48 19.38
N GLN A 432 -59.91 -50.35 19.33
CA GLN A 432 -60.59 -49.09 19.61
C GLN A 432 -60.46 -48.83 21.11
N VAL A 433 -59.44 -48.07 21.51
CA VAL A 433 -59.47 -47.34 22.76
C VAL A 433 -60.32 -46.09 22.51
N THR A 434 -61.43 -46.04 23.21
CA THR A 434 -62.41 -44.95 23.24
C THR A 434 -61.72 -43.61 23.53
N GLU A 435 -62.13 -42.59 22.77
CA GLU A 435 -61.88 -41.15 22.98
C GLU A 435 -60.44 -40.61 22.85
N LEU A 436 -60.08 -40.22 21.61
CA LEU A 436 -59.17 -39.09 21.37
C LEU A 436 -60.00 -37.94 20.77
N LYS A 437 -60.60 -37.12 21.64
CA LYS A 437 -61.18 -35.82 21.27
C LYS A 437 -60.02 -34.89 20.88
N ILE A 438 -59.72 -34.80 19.58
CA ILE A 438 -58.87 -33.74 19.04
C ILE A 438 -59.74 -32.49 18.93
N SER A 439 -59.78 -31.68 19.99
CA SER A 439 -60.31 -30.32 19.93
C SER A 439 -59.27 -29.41 19.27
N LEU A 440 -59.45 -29.10 17.99
CA LEU A 440 -58.72 -28.01 17.33
C LEU A 440 -59.29 -26.67 17.84
N THR A 441 -58.78 -26.19 18.97
CA THR A 441 -59.05 -24.81 19.42
C THR A 441 -58.19 -23.85 18.63
N SER A 442 -58.83 -22.96 17.88
CA SER A 442 -58.20 -21.78 17.28
C SER A 442 -57.90 -20.77 18.38
N ASN A 443 -56.83 -20.97 19.16
CA ASN A 443 -56.06 -19.90 19.80
C ASN A 443 -54.94 -20.46 20.69
N SER A 444 -53.79 -19.79 20.59
CA SER A 444 -52.62 -19.77 21.48
C SER A 444 -51.58 -20.92 21.41
N HIS A 445 -50.35 -20.51 21.67
CA HIS A 445 -49.09 -21.24 21.53
C HIS A 445 -48.95 -22.45 22.45
N SER A 446 -48.28 -23.49 21.92
CA SER A 446 -47.72 -24.68 22.57
C SER A 446 -48.69 -25.80 23.00
N PRO A 447 -48.44 -27.08 22.61
CA PRO A 447 -49.16 -28.21 23.17
C PRO A 447 -48.52 -28.65 24.50
N LYS A 448 -49.32 -28.69 25.57
CA LYS A 448 -48.99 -29.42 26.81
C LYS A 448 -49.58 -30.83 26.75
N VAL A 449 -48.78 -31.83 27.13
CA VAL A 449 -49.22 -33.21 27.36
C VAL A 449 -49.50 -33.34 28.86
N GLU A 450 -50.75 -33.58 29.24
CA GLU A 450 -51.13 -33.94 30.61
C GLU A 450 -51.30 -35.46 30.71
N GLN A 451 -50.51 -36.09 31.59
CA GLN A 451 -50.74 -37.47 32.04
C GLN A 451 -51.90 -37.49 33.02
N ILE A 452 -52.90 -38.33 32.77
CA ILE A 452 -53.93 -38.68 33.76
C ILE A 452 -53.58 -40.05 34.37
N LYS A 453 -53.56 -40.08 35.70
CA LYS A 453 -53.32 -41.23 36.58
C LYS A 453 -54.36 -42.33 36.41
N ASN A 454 -53.92 -43.58 36.52
CA ASN A 454 -54.80 -44.69 36.89
C ASN A 454 -54.69 -44.96 38.40
N SER A 455 -55.86 -45.19 39.02
CA SER A 455 -56.03 -45.99 40.24
C SER A 455 -55.84 -47.47 39.94
#